data_AF-A0A7G6S911-F1
#
_entry.id   AF-A0A7G6S911-F1
#
_cell.length_a   1.000
_cell.length_b   1.000
_cell.length_c   1.000
_cell.angle_alpha   90.00
_cell.angle_beta   90.00
_cell.angle_gamma   90.00
#
_symmetry.space_group_name_H-M   'P 1'
#
loop_
_entity.id
_entity.type
_entity.pdbx_description
1 polymer ?
#
loop_
_entity_poly.entity_id
_entity_poly.type
_entity_poly.pdbx_seq_one_letter_code
_entity_poly.pdbx_strand_id
1 'polypeptide(L)'
;MLDQLGNKRPKTITFSLFVSAVFLALFANVHIVEAQDSAMKSDVTIYLDRPLLDRGGTVFVVPNEIPVDEWKPHPDQPNPARSDSRLDARNPITGHDRRLSARASGEVSIVRFDYPKGGNYDFRFLPSLESEVPPERQGSVLVTAGNTYDYHPKTREERFVPEFQVFTILGPDANEEKSRALVSDVKLGYLEERYNCRKFESVISCNVRDYSK
;
A
#
# COMPACT_ATOMS: atom_id res chain seq x y z
N MET A 1 1.43 86.37 -21.71
CA MET A 1 1.71 86.26 -23.16
C MET A 1 1.90 84.79 -23.43
N LEU A 2 1.26 84.25 -24.48
CA LEU A 2 0.69 82.90 -24.51
C LEU A 2 -0.51 82.77 -23.53
N ASP A 3 -1.64 82.16 -23.83
CA ASP A 3 -2.49 82.00 -25.03
C ASP A 3 -3.75 81.29 -24.47
N GLN A 4 -4.95 81.87 -24.54
CA GLN A 4 -5.91 81.83 -25.65
C GLN A 4 -6.62 80.49 -25.87
N LEU A 5 -7.95 80.57 -25.91
CA LEU A 5 -8.94 79.57 -26.39
C LEU A 5 -9.11 78.29 -25.52
N GLY A 6 -10.32 77.73 -25.35
CA GLY A 6 -11.60 78.07 -25.96
C GLY A 6 -12.84 77.72 -25.10
N ASN A 7 -13.90 78.48 -25.35
CA ASN A 7 -15.19 78.46 -24.65
C ASN A 7 -16.12 77.35 -25.16
N LYS A 8 -16.86 76.66 -24.27
CA LYS A 8 -18.21 76.10 -24.52
C LYS A 8 -18.97 75.75 -23.23
N ARG A 9 -19.98 76.55 -22.89
CA ARG A 9 -21.11 76.25 -21.98
C ARG A 9 -22.36 75.85 -22.82
N PRO A 10 -23.57 75.57 -22.26
CA PRO A 10 -24.01 75.18 -20.91
C PRO A 10 -24.97 73.94 -20.92
N LYS A 11 -25.66 73.68 -19.78
CA LYS A 11 -26.83 72.77 -19.58
C LYS A 11 -26.43 71.27 -19.59
N THR A 12 -26.86 70.34 -18.74
CA THR A 12 -27.87 70.22 -17.65
C THR A 12 -27.54 68.88 -16.89
N ILE A 13 -28.20 68.37 -15.85
CA ILE A 13 -29.48 68.65 -15.14
C ILE A 13 -29.35 68.29 -13.63
N THR A 14 -30.44 68.38 -12.86
CA THR A 14 -30.62 67.89 -11.46
C THR A 14 -30.48 66.37 -11.28
N PHE A 15 -30.06 65.89 -10.09
CA PHE A 15 -30.93 65.15 -9.16
C PHE A 15 -30.24 64.76 -7.83
N SER A 16 -31.06 64.48 -6.81
CA SER A 16 -30.66 64.06 -5.45
C SER A 16 -29.91 62.73 -5.40
N LEU A 17 -28.98 62.59 -4.45
CA LEU A 17 -28.35 61.32 -4.11
C LEU A 17 -28.89 60.81 -2.75
N PHE A 18 -29.80 59.83 -2.82
CA PHE A 18 -30.19 59.02 -1.66
C PHE A 18 -28.99 58.17 -1.23
N VAL A 19 -28.53 58.32 0.01
CA VAL A 19 -27.55 57.40 0.60
C VAL A 19 -28.31 56.18 1.13
N SER A 20 -28.37 55.13 0.32
CA SER A 20 -28.92 53.83 0.73
C SER A 20 -27.85 53.03 1.47
N ALA A 21 -28.15 52.61 2.71
CA ALA A 21 -27.27 51.78 3.51
C ALA A 21 -27.31 50.33 3.02
N VAL A 22 -26.24 49.88 2.35
CA VAL A 22 -26.08 48.48 1.93
C VAL A 22 -25.72 47.64 3.14
N PHE A 23 -26.67 46.81 3.61
CA PHE A 23 -26.39 45.74 4.56
C PHE A 23 -25.54 44.66 3.88
N LEU A 24 -24.24 44.60 4.22
CA LEU A 24 -23.40 43.47 3.84
C LEU A 24 -23.77 42.25 4.71
N ALA A 25 -24.59 41.36 4.17
CA ALA A 25 -24.75 40.03 4.73
C ALA A 25 -23.45 39.24 4.49
N LEU A 26 -22.66 39.01 5.54
CA LEU A 26 -21.54 38.07 5.46
C LEU A 26 -22.11 36.66 5.25
N PHE A 27 -22.04 36.17 4.02
CA PHE A 27 -22.16 34.75 3.75
C PHE A 27 -20.96 34.04 4.38
N ALA A 28 -21.17 33.45 5.55
CA ALA A 28 -20.27 32.45 6.07
C ALA A 28 -20.31 31.26 5.11
N ASN A 29 -19.30 31.15 4.25
CA ASN A 29 -19.05 29.94 3.46
C ASN A 29 -18.70 28.82 4.44
N VAL A 30 -19.73 28.14 4.94
CA VAL A 30 -19.59 26.83 5.58
C VAL A 30 -19.16 25.86 4.48
N HIS A 31 -17.86 25.83 4.22
CA HIS A 31 -17.25 24.68 3.58
C HIS A 31 -17.44 23.51 4.54
N ILE A 32 -18.52 22.76 4.33
CA ILE A 32 -18.56 21.37 4.75
C ILE A 32 -17.47 20.70 3.94
N VAL A 33 -16.27 20.64 4.53
CA VAL A 33 -15.28 19.64 4.16
C VAL A 33 -15.91 18.33 4.57
N GLU A 34 -16.64 17.73 3.64
CA GLU A 34 -17.01 16.33 3.72
C GLU A 34 -15.69 15.59 3.85
N ALA A 35 -15.41 15.12 5.07
CA ALA A 35 -14.17 14.45 5.38
C ALA A 35 -14.13 13.21 4.49
N GLN A 36 -13.29 13.26 3.46
CA GLN A 36 -13.14 12.19 2.50
C GLN A 36 -12.77 10.94 3.29
N ASP A 37 -13.75 10.04 3.42
CA ASP A 37 -13.68 8.86 4.29
C ASP A 37 -12.41 8.10 3.92
N SER A 38 -11.41 8.16 4.80
CA SER A 38 -10.04 7.82 4.44
C SER A 38 -9.94 6.31 4.40
N ALA A 39 -10.17 5.75 3.21
CA ALA A 39 -10.21 4.32 2.94
C ALA A 39 -9.08 3.60 3.66
N MET A 40 -9.45 2.82 4.68
CA MET A 40 -8.55 2.23 5.66
C MET A 40 -7.39 1.49 5.00
N LYS A 41 -6.18 1.65 5.55
CA LYS A 41 -4.95 1.24 4.88
C LYS A 41 -4.24 0.08 5.58
N SER A 42 -3.87 -0.93 4.79
CA SER A 42 -2.85 -1.92 5.15
C SER A 42 -1.48 -1.44 4.66
N ASP A 43 -0.58 -1.06 5.57
CA ASP A 43 0.80 -0.62 5.29
C ASP A 43 1.77 -1.76 5.61
N VAL A 44 2.13 -2.55 4.59
CA VAL A 44 2.82 -3.83 4.76
C VAL A 44 4.32 -3.66 4.51
N THR A 45 5.15 -4.17 5.42
CA THR A 45 6.60 -4.31 5.20
C THR A 45 6.99 -5.79 5.17
N ILE A 46 7.51 -6.23 4.04
CA ILE A 46 8.02 -7.59 3.84
C ILE A 46 9.53 -7.55 4.04
N TYR A 47 9.99 -8.12 5.15
CA TYR A 47 11.41 -8.20 5.46
C TYR A 47 12.05 -9.38 4.74
N LEU A 48 13.09 -9.11 3.96
CA LEU A 48 13.88 -10.14 3.28
C LEU A 48 15.01 -10.57 4.22
N ASP A 49 15.05 -11.85 4.59
CA ASP A 49 16.15 -12.43 5.36
C ASP A 49 17.35 -12.79 4.45
N ARG A 50 18.52 -13.02 5.06
CA ARG A 50 19.82 -13.17 4.35
C ARG A 50 19.81 -14.06 3.10
N PRO A 51 19.21 -15.27 3.08
CA PRO A 51 19.27 -16.12 1.89
C PRO A 51 18.68 -15.45 0.63
N LEU A 52 17.55 -14.73 0.78
CA LEU A 52 16.93 -13.96 -0.30
C LEU A 52 17.76 -12.74 -0.71
N LEU A 53 18.41 -12.07 0.24
CA LEU A 53 19.26 -10.91 -0.03
C LEU A 53 20.59 -11.29 -0.71
N ASP A 54 21.17 -12.42 -0.33
CA ASP A 54 22.50 -12.86 -0.81
C ASP A 54 22.40 -13.61 -2.15
N ARG A 55 21.33 -14.38 -2.38
CA ARG A 55 21.16 -15.25 -3.56
C ARG A 55 20.11 -14.76 -4.55
N GLY A 56 19.17 -13.92 -4.12
CA GLY A 56 17.96 -13.59 -4.88
C GLY A 56 16.96 -14.75 -4.90
N GLY A 57 15.70 -14.47 -5.21
CA GLY A 57 14.63 -15.48 -5.24
C GLY A 57 13.33 -14.95 -5.79
N THR A 58 12.22 -15.65 -5.53
CA THR A 58 10.87 -15.27 -5.96
C THR A 58 9.97 -15.07 -4.75
N VAL A 59 9.28 -13.92 -4.68
CA VAL A 59 8.27 -13.65 -3.66
C VAL A 59 6.91 -13.41 -4.33
N PHE A 60 5.95 -14.26 -3.99
CA PHE A 60 4.53 -14.05 -4.29
C PHE A 60 3.93 -13.18 -3.19
N VAL A 61 3.27 -12.10 -3.56
CA VAL A 61 2.57 -11.17 -2.66
C VAL A 61 1.08 -11.31 -2.96
N VAL A 62 0.28 -11.62 -1.93
CA VAL A 62 -1.14 -11.98 -2.07
C VAL A 62 -1.98 -11.10 -1.14
N PRO A 63 -2.55 -10.00 -1.62
CA PRO A 63 -3.53 -9.23 -0.87
C PRO A 63 -4.80 -10.06 -0.63
N ASN A 64 -5.39 -9.95 0.55
CA ASN A 64 -6.63 -10.64 0.93
C ASN A 64 -7.64 -9.63 1.51
N GLU A 65 -8.75 -9.40 0.82
CA GLU A 65 -9.80 -8.50 1.34
C GLU A 65 -10.57 -9.18 2.48
N ILE A 66 -10.68 -8.52 3.63
CA ILE A 66 -11.43 -9.01 4.79
C ILE A 66 -12.58 -8.06 5.19
N PRO A 67 -13.64 -8.56 5.87
CA PRO A 67 -14.66 -7.71 6.47
C PRO A 67 -14.09 -6.66 7.44
N VAL A 68 -14.72 -5.48 7.50
CA VAL A 68 -14.25 -4.35 8.33
C VAL A 68 -14.30 -4.67 9.83
N ASP A 69 -15.22 -5.52 10.27
CA ASP A 69 -15.34 -6.01 11.64
C ASP A 69 -14.27 -7.04 12.04
N GLU A 70 -13.60 -7.65 11.04
CA GLU A 70 -12.39 -8.46 11.25
C GLU A 70 -11.11 -7.60 11.31
N TRP A 71 -11.14 -6.36 10.81
CA TRP A 71 -9.99 -5.44 10.72
C TRP A 71 -9.61 -4.75 12.06
N LYS A 72 -9.15 -5.55 13.02
CA LYS A 72 -8.72 -5.12 14.36
C LYS A 72 -7.22 -5.39 14.59
N PRO A 73 -6.56 -4.66 15.51
CA PRO A 73 -5.17 -4.94 15.84
C PRO A 73 -5.05 -6.26 16.61
N HIS A 74 -3.94 -6.96 16.40
CA HIS A 74 -3.56 -8.20 17.09
C HIS A 74 -2.21 -7.98 17.81
N PRO A 75 -2.19 -7.24 18.94
CA PRO A 75 -0.97 -6.83 19.64
C PRO A 75 -0.15 -8.02 20.16
N ASP A 76 -0.78 -9.16 20.39
CA ASP A 76 -0.19 -10.44 20.79
C ASP A 76 0.56 -11.16 19.66
N GLN A 77 0.26 -10.85 18.40
CA GLN A 77 0.90 -11.49 17.25
C GLN A 77 2.22 -10.82 16.86
N PRO A 78 3.22 -11.57 16.32
CA PRO A 78 4.48 -11.01 15.89
C PRO A 78 4.31 -9.97 14.78
N ASN A 79 4.98 -8.83 14.91
CA ASN A 79 5.00 -7.79 13.88
C ASN A 79 6.34 -7.00 13.95
N PRO A 80 7.39 -7.45 13.22
CA PRO A 80 8.70 -6.81 13.21
C PRO A 80 8.72 -5.29 12.92
N ALA A 81 7.74 -4.76 12.17
CA ALA A 81 7.63 -3.34 11.87
C ALA A 81 7.31 -2.46 13.09
N ARG A 82 6.82 -3.01 14.21
CA ARG A 82 6.57 -2.25 15.45
C ARG A 82 7.84 -1.71 16.10
N SER A 83 9.00 -2.30 15.81
CA SER A 83 10.31 -1.92 16.37
C SER A 83 11.29 -1.39 15.33
N ASP A 84 10.84 -1.13 14.09
CA ASP A 84 11.70 -0.67 13.00
C ASP A 84 11.61 0.85 12.81
N SER A 85 12.55 1.58 13.40
CA SER A 85 12.61 3.04 13.33
C SER A 85 12.81 3.59 11.90
N ARG A 86 13.19 2.75 10.92
CA ARG A 86 13.20 3.15 9.50
C ARG A 86 11.80 3.46 8.96
N LEU A 87 10.74 3.13 9.72
CA LEU A 87 9.35 3.41 9.39
C LEU A 87 8.79 4.68 10.05
N ASP A 88 9.52 5.28 11.00
CA ASP A 88 9.08 6.46 11.77
C ASP A 88 8.98 7.72 10.90
N ALA A 89 9.84 7.84 9.89
CA ALA A 89 9.86 8.97 8.96
C ALA A 89 8.77 8.93 7.86
N ARG A 90 7.85 7.94 7.90
CA ARG A 90 6.77 7.81 6.92
C ARG A 90 5.52 8.60 7.33
N ASN A 91 4.60 8.77 6.39
CA ASN A 91 3.25 9.26 6.67
C ASN A 91 2.67 8.54 7.90
N PRO A 92 2.11 9.28 8.88
CA PRO A 92 1.43 8.68 10.01
C PRO A 92 0.32 7.76 9.53
N ILE A 93 0.31 6.53 10.06
CA ILE A 93 -0.87 5.67 9.98
C ILE A 93 -1.88 6.12 11.05
N THR A 94 -3.15 6.17 10.69
CA THR A 94 -4.24 6.49 11.62
C THR A 94 -4.57 5.29 12.51
N GLY A 95 -5.42 5.49 13.53
CA GLY A 95 -5.91 4.38 14.37
C GLY A 95 -6.76 3.34 13.63
N HIS A 96 -7.22 3.64 12.40
CA HIS A 96 -8.00 2.74 11.56
C HIS A 96 -7.12 1.97 10.55
N ASP A 97 -5.90 2.43 10.31
CA ASP A 97 -4.90 1.75 9.49
C ASP A 97 -4.17 0.68 10.30
N ARG A 98 -3.44 -0.22 9.62
CA ARG A 98 -2.53 -1.17 10.28
C ARG A 98 -1.19 -1.14 9.57
N ARG A 99 -0.11 -1.04 10.35
CA ARG A 99 1.25 -1.28 9.87
C ARG A 99 1.58 -2.75 10.09
N LEU A 100 1.53 -3.53 9.03
CA LEU A 100 1.73 -4.98 9.07
C LEU A 100 3.16 -5.34 8.66
N SER A 101 3.63 -6.52 9.05
CA SER A 101 4.87 -7.05 8.49
C SER A 101 5.02 -8.56 8.61
N ALA A 102 5.87 -9.12 7.75
CA ALA A 102 6.31 -10.50 7.80
C ALA A 102 7.78 -10.62 7.38
N ARG A 103 8.37 -11.80 7.56
CA ARG A 103 9.68 -12.16 7.01
C ARG A 103 9.53 -13.18 5.89
N ALA A 104 10.26 -12.99 4.79
CA ALA A 104 10.43 -13.97 3.71
C ALA A 104 11.89 -14.46 3.73
N SER A 105 12.11 -15.76 3.49
CA SER A 105 13.44 -16.38 3.63
C SER A 105 13.74 -17.51 2.64
N GLY A 106 12.74 -18.19 2.09
CA GLY A 106 12.93 -19.25 1.10
C GLY A 106 13.19 -18.72 -0.32
N GLU A 107 13.86 -19.53 -1.15
CA GLU A 107 14.09 -19.29 -2.58
C GLU A 107 12.79 -18.95 -3.32
N VAL A 108 11.70 -19.63 -2.92
CA VAL A 108 10.34 -19.28 -3.32
C VAL A 108 9.52 -19.09 -2.05
N SER A 109 9.06 -17.86 -1.82
CA SER A 109 8.25 -17.46 -0.66
C SER A 109 6.89 -16.92 -1.10
N ILE A 110 5.85 -17.12 -0.29
CA ILE A 110 4.53 -16.48 -0.44
C ILE A 110 4.30 -15.62 0.80
N VAL A 111 3.83 -14.39 0.63
CA VAL A 111 3.36 -13.51 1.70
C VAL A 111 1.92 -13.12 1.40
N ARG A 112 0.96 -13.61 2.20
CA ARG A 112 -0.43 -13.19 2.15
C ARG A 112 -0.72 -12.24 3.31
N PHE A 113 -1.27 -11.06 3.03
CA PHE A 113 -1.66 -10.09 4.05
C PHE A 113 -3.11 -9.68 3.89
N ASP A 114 -3.74 -9.33 5.00
CA ASP A 114 -5.11 -8.85 4.98
C ASP A 114 -5.18 -7.32 4.76
N TYR A 115 -6.25 -6.87 4.11
CA TYR A 115 -6.64 -5.47 4.02
C TYR A 115 -8.17 -5.35 4.14
N PRO A 116 -8.70 -4.24 4.70
CA PRO A 116 -10.12 -4.10 4.95
C PRO A 116 -10.89 -3.84 3.66
N LYS A 117 -12.11 -4.38 3.58
CA LYS A 117 -13.03 -4.17 2.47
C LYS A 117 -13.33 -2.68 2.22
N GLY A 118 -13.16 -2.25 0.97
CA GLY A 118 -13.27 -0.84 0.57
C GLY A 118 -12.10 0.04 1.03
N GLY A 119 -11.11 -0.55 1.69
CA GLY A 119 -9.83 0.06 2.00
C GLY A 119 -8.83 -0.05 0.85
N ASN A 120 -7.57 0.29 1.14
CA ASN A 120 -6.43 0.14 0.23
C ASN A 120 -5.26 -0.53 0.94
N TYR A 121 -4.23 -0.90 0.19
CA TYR A 121 -2.97 -1.37 0.74
C TYR A 121 -1.77 -0.77 0.01
N ASP A 122 -0.65 -0.64 0.72
CA ASP A 122 0.69 -0.48 0.15
C ASP A 122 1.55 -1.60 0.72
N PHE A 123 2.45 -2.17 -0.08
CA PHE A 123 3.53 -3.01 0.45
C PHE A 123 4.90 -2.55 -0.03
N ARG A 124 5.93 -2.97 0.69
CA ARG A 124 7.34 -2.69 0.41
C ARG A 124 8.23 -3.83 0.85
N PHE A 125 9.31 -4.08 0.12
CA PHE A 125 10.40 -4.93 0.61
C PHE A 125 11.42 -4.09 1.39
N LEU A 126 11.94 -4.60 2.50
CA LEU A 126 13.13 -4.07 3.17
C LEU A 126 14.06 -5.21 3.58
N PRO A 127 15.38 -4.99 3.69
CA PRO A 127 16.25 -5.95 4.36
C PRO A 127 15.83 -6.12 5.82
N SER A 128 15.82 -7.36 6.27
CA SER A 128 15.60 -7.74 7.67
C SER A 128 16.58 -7.00 8.58
N LEU A 129 16.12 -6.57 9.77
CA LEU A 129 16.94 -5.80 10.72
C LEU A 129 18.22 -6.55 11.14
N GLU A 130 18.17 -7.88 11.14
CA GLU A 130 19.28 -8.78 11.49
C GLU A 130 20.23 -9.06 10.31
N SER A 131 19.97 -8.53 9.11
CA SER A 131 20.74 -8.86 7.91
C SER A 131 22.04 -8.06 7.72
N GLU A 132 22.13 -6.89 8.36
CA GLU A 132 23.15 -5.86 8.12
C GLU A 132 23.25 -5.36 6.66
N VAL A 133 22.33 -5.77 5.78
CA VAL A 133 22.30 -5.34 4.38
C VAL A 133 21.60 -3.97 4.28
N PRO A 134 22.24 -2.95 3.69
CA PRO A 134 21.64 -1.64 3.55
C PRO A 134 20.53 -1.66 2.46
N PRO A 135 19.39 -0.94 2.64
CA PRO A 135 18.24 -1.00 1.74
C PRO A 135 18.53 -0.70 0.27
N GLU A 136 19.54 0.10 -0.02
CA GLU A 136 19.94 0.52 -1.37
C GLU A 136 20.49 -0.64 -2.21
N ARG A 137 20.90 -1.76 -1.57
CA ARG A 137 21.35 -2.97 -2.27
C ARG A 137 20.22 -3.93 -2.61
N GLN A 138 18.99 -3.64 -2.17
CA GLN A 138 17.82 -4.44 -2.46
C GLN A 138 17.18 -4.02 -3.78
N GLY A 139 17.29 -4.89 -4.80
CA GLY A 139 16.53 -4.76 -6.04
C GLY A 139 15.39 -5.78 -6.12
N SER A 140 14.24 -5.36 -6.63
CA SER A 140 13.12 -6.25 -6.95
C SER A 140 12.40 -5.83 -8.22
N VAL A 141 11.98 -6.78 -9.05
CA VAL A 141 11.22 -6.53 -10.28
C VAL A 141 9.88 -7.23 -10.22
N LEU A 142 8.79 -6.51 -10.53
CA LEU A 142 7.46 -7.10 -10.72
C LEU A 142 7.45 -7.89 -12.04
N VAL A 143 7.26 -9.19 -11.95
CA VAL A 143 7.28 -10.12 -13.08
C VAL A 143 5.88 -10.32 -13.64
N THR A 144 4.91 -10.57 -12.76
CA THR A 144 3.53 -10.92 -13.10
C THR A 144 2.59 -10.38 -12.03
N ALA A 145 1.40 -9.90 -12.41
CA ALA A 145 0.27 -9.70 -11.53
C ALA A 145 -0.97 -10.35 -12.15
N GLY A 146 -1.92 -10.82 -11.34
CA GLY A 146 -3.12 -11.50 -11.84
C GLY A 146 -4.00 -12.09 -10.75
N ASN A 147 -4.84 -13.04 -11.15
CA ASN A 147 -5.73 -13.82 -10.28
C ASN A 147 -5.65 -15.30 -10.66
N THR A 148 -6.08 -16.20 -9.77
CA THR A 148 -6.06 -17.64 -10.03
C THR A 148 -7.15 -18.37 -9.24
N TYR A 149 -7.44 -19.61 -9.64
CA TYR A 149 -8.26 -20.55 -8.88
C TYR A 149 -7.39 -21.73 -8.46
N ASP A 150 -7.46 -22.09 -7.18
CA ASP A 150 -6.77 -23.25 -6.62
C ASP A 150 -7.73 -24.21 -5.95
N TYR A 151 -7.50 -25.51 -6.16
CA TYR A 151 -8.31 -26.56 -5.56
C TYR A 151 -7.69 -27.09 -4.28
N HIS A 152 -8.49 -27.32 -3.24
CA HIS A 152 -8.09 -27.98 -2.02
C HIS A 152 -7.53 -29.38 -2.35
N PRO A 153 -6.34 -29.79 -1.83
CA PRO A 153 -5.68 -31.04 -2.24
C PRO A 153 -6.52 -32.30 -1.98
N LYS A 154 -7.24 -32.33 -0.85
CA LYS A 154 -8.15 -33.43 -0.46
C LYS A 154 -9.59 -33.26 -0.95
N THR A 155 -10.28 -32.17 -0.57
CA THR A 155 -11.74 -32.02 -0.81
C THR A 155 -12.11 -31.61 -2.24
N ARG A 156 -11.14 -31.14 -3.04
CA ARG A 156 -11.34 -30.52 -4.37
C ARG A 156 -12.22 -29.25 -4.36
N GLU A 157 -12.49 -28.69 -3.19
CA GLU A 157 -13.11 -27.38 -3.06
C GLU A 157 -12.28 -26.31 -3.78
N GLU A 158 -12.93 -25.45 -4.54
CA GLU A 158 -12.29 -24.38 -5.29
C GLU A 158 -12.14 -23.12 -4.44
N ARG A 159 -10.97 -22.48 -4.50
CA ARG A 159 -10.69 -21.18 -3.89
C ARG A 159 -10.17 -20.22 -4.94
N PHE A 160 -10.94 -19.16 -5.17
CA PHE A 160 -10.47 -18.01 -5.94
C PHE A 160 -9.44 -17.22 -5.12
N VAL A 161 -8.37 -16.79 -5.78
CA VAL A 161 -7.37 -15.85 -5.27
C VAL A 161 -7.49 -14.60 -6.15
N PRO A 162 -8.16 -13.54 -5.67
CA PRO A 162 -8.61 -12.42 -6.50
C PRO A 162 -7.47 -11.52 -6.98
N GLU A 163 -6.37 -11.47 -6.22
CA GLU A 163 -5.16 -10.77 -6.59
C GLU A 163 -3.92 -11.52 -6.11
N PHE A 164 -2.89 -11.57 -6.94
CA PHE A 164 -1.52 -11.84 -6.55
C PHE A 164 -0.54 -11.06 -7.44
N GLN A 165 0.66 -10.82 -6.92
CA GLN A 165 1.77 -10.18 -7.59
C GLN A 165 3.04 -11.02 -7.36
N VAL A 166 3.91 -11.15 -8.36
CA VAL A 166 5.10 -12.00 -8.32
C VAL A 166 6.33 -11.17 -8.58
N PHE A 167 7.25 -11.17 -7.61
CA PHE A 167 8.49 -10.41 -7.68
C PHE A 167 9.69 -11.33 -7.77
N THR A 168 10.63 -10.99 -8.65
CA THR A 168 12.02 -11.45 -8.52
C THR A 168 12.72 -10.53 -7.54
N ILE A 169 13.28 -11.08 -6.46
CA ILE A 169 14.30 -10.43 -5.64
C ILE A 169 15.63 -10.66 -6.35
N LEU A 170 16.32 -9.58 -6.71
CA LEU A 170 17.54 -9.67 -7.53
C LEU A 170 18.70 -10.27 -6.75
N GLY A 171 19.42 -11.18 -7.39
CA GLY A 171 20.61 -11.85 -6.87
C GLY A 171 21.17 -12.84 -7.89
N PRO A 172 22.31 -13.51 -7.60
CA PRO A 172 23.00 -14.37 -8.57
C PRO A 172 22.18 -15.58 -9.06
N ASP A 173 21.27 -16.11 -8.25
CA ASP A 173 20.54 -17.34 -8.57
C ASP A 173 19.16 -17.09 -9.19
N ALA A 174 18.62 -15.88 -9.08
CA ALA A 174 17.25 -15.53 -9.48
C ALA A 174 17.19 -14.56 -10.66
N ASN A 175 16.21 -14.79 -11.54
CA ASN A 175 15.90 -13.90 -12.67
C ASN A 175 14.39 -13.95 -12.97
N GLU A 176 13.92 -12.99 -13.77
CA GLU A 176 12.50 -12.85 -14.08
C GLU A 176 11.90 -14.07 -14.81
N GLU A 177 12.67 -14.74 -15.66
CA GLU A 177 12.22 -15.92 -16.40
C GLU A 177 11.91 -17.09 -15.45
N LYS A 178 12.83 -17.39 -14.53
CA LYS A 178 12.64 -18.39 -13.46
C LYS A 178 11.43 -18.05 -12.59
N SER A 179 11.32 -16.78 -12.15
CA SER A 179 10.18 -16.32 -11.34
C SER A 179 8.85 -16.43 -12.09
N ARG A 180 8.83 -16.16 -13.41
CA ARG A 180 7.64 -16.27 -14.27
C ARG A 180 7.21 -17.72 -14.46
N ALA A 181 8.16 -18.64 -14.62
CA ALA A 181 7.88 -20.06 -14.78
C ALA A 181 7.18 -20.68 -13.55
N LEU A 182 7.42 -20.14 -12.35
CA LEU A 182 6.80 -20.63 -11.10
C LEU A 182 5.29 -20.34 -11.00
N VAL A 183 4.73 -19.45 -11.83
CA VAL A 183 3.31 -19.02 -11.73
C VAL A 183 2.32 -20.18 -11.97
N SER A 184 2.66 -21.16 -12.82
CA SER A 184 1.83 -22.35 -13.04
C SER A 184 1.87 -23.35 -11.88
N ASP A 185 2.97 -23.35 -11.14
CA ASP A 185 3.35 -24.46 -10.24
C ASP A 185 2.99 -24.15 -8.80
N VAL A 186 3.22 -22.91 -8.37
CA VAL A 186 2.91 -22.42 -7.02
C VAL A 186 1.39 -22.30 -6.87
N LYS A 187 0.87 -22.78 -5.74
CA LYS A 187 -0.55 -22.72 -5.38
C LYS A 187 -0.70 -21.68 -4.28
N LEU A 188 -1.59 -20.72 -4.46
CA LEU A 188 -1.81 -19.58 -3.57
C LEU A 188 -3.04 -19.79 -2.66
N GLY A 189 -3.95 -20.69 -3.02
CA GLY A 189 -5.02 -21.19 -2.16
C GLY A 189 -4.56 -22.28 -1.18
N TYR A 190 -5.11 -22.26 0.04
CA TYR A 190 -4.88 -23.29 1.08
C TYR A 190 -3.42 -23.34 1.59
N LEU A 191 -2.76 -22.19 1.70
CA LEU A 191 -1.33 -22.04 2.03
C LEU A 191 -0.86 -22.87 3.23
N GLU A 192 -1.55 -22.74 4.37
CA GLU A 192 -1.19 -23.38 5.66
C GLU A 192 -1.29 -24.91 5.63
N GLU A 193 -2.03 -25.46 4.67
CA GLU A 193 -2.16 -26.92 4.46
C GLU A 193 -1.14 -27.46 3.44
N ARG A 194 -0.43 -26.57 2.76
CA ARG A 194 0.49 -26.88 1.64
C ARG A 194 1.95 -26.64 1.97
N TYR A 195 2.24 -25.62 2.77
CA TYR A 195 3.58 -25.08 2.97
C TYR A 195 3.91 -24.87 4.45
N ASN A 196 5.19 -24.73 4.75
CA ASN A 196 5.64 -24.31 6.07
C ASN A 196 5.40 -22.80 6.22
N CYS A 197 4.37 -22.43 6.99
CA CYS A 197 3.92 -21.05 7.15
C CYS A 197 4.16 -20.51 8.57
N ARG A 198 4.64 -19.28 8.67
CA ARG A 198 4.73 -18.48 9.90
C ARG A 198 3.66 -17.39 9.88
N LYS A 199 2.96 -17.24 11.01
CA LYS A 199 1.95 -16.18 11.23
C LYS A 199 2.58 -14.95 11.88
N PHE A 200 2.07 -13.80 11.47
CA PHE A 200 2.32 -12.45 11.97
C PHE A 200 0.96 -11.75 12.11
N GLU A 201 0.92 -10.55 12.71
CA GLU A 201 -0.30 -9.73 12.77
C GLU A 201 -0.89 -9.53 11.36
N SER A 202 -2.06 -10.13 11.09
CA SER A 202 -2.78 -10.06 9.82
C SER A 202 -1.95 -10.38 8.56
N VAL A 203 -0.87 -11.17 8.72
CA VAL A 203 -0.01 -11.63 7.62
C VAL A 203 0.44 -13.07 7.85
N ILE A 204 0.48 -13.86 6.78
CA ILE A 204 1.09 -15.19 6.76
C ILE A 204 2.21 -15.19 5.72
N SER A 205 3.39 -15.66 6.11
CA SER A 205 4.50 -15.91 5.19
C SER A 205 4.83 -17.40 5.15
N CYS A 206 4.98 -17.96 3.96
CA CYS A 206 5.20 -19.38 3.73
C CYS A 206 6.41 -19.62 2.85
N ASN A 207 7.27 -20.56 3.23
CA ASN A 207 8.34 -21.04 2.35
C ASN A 207 7.77 -22.17 1.48
N VAL A 208 7.76 -21.95 0.16
CA VAL A 208 7.39 -22.95 -0.86
C VAL A 208 8.59 -23.81 -1.24
N ARG A 209 9.76 -23.18 -1.31
CA ARG A 209 11.05 -23.82 -1.57
C ARG A 209 12.12 -23.13 -0.73
N ASP A 210 12.83 -23.89 0.08
CA ASP A 210 14.04 -23.44 0.76
C ASP A 210 15.25 -23.57 -0.19
N TYR A 211 16.26 -22.72 -0.01
CA TYR A 211 17.52 -22.86 -0.74
C TYR A 211 18.19 -24.21 -0.46
N SER A 212 18.77 -24.82 -1.49
CA SER A 212 19.70 -25.93 -1.31
C SER A 212 20.90 -25.49 -0.45
N LYS A 213 21.24 -26.35 0.51
CA LYS A 213 22.44 -26.23 1.37
C LYS A 213 23.70 -26.59 0.59
#